data_AF-A0A933HGZ9-F1
#
_entry.id   AF-A0A933HGZ9-F1
#
_cell.length_a   1.000
_cell.length_b   1.000
_cell.length_c   1.000
_cell.angle_alpha   90.00
_cell.angle_beta   90.00
_cell.angle_gamma   90.00
#
_symmetry.space_group_name_H-M   'P 1'
#
loop_
_entity.id
_entity.type
_entity.pdbx_description
1 polymer ?
#
loop_
_entity_poly.entity_id
_entity_poly.type
_entity_poly.pdbx_seq_one_letter_code
_entity_poly.pdbx_strand_id
1 'polypeptide(L)'
;MELFFALLENSRGWNAVALALVSFALYVLAANFAWGIANAPASATAKLLRTLAAPRGMLALYESLRLGFYIGIPFTALYFGWIDLRAVGLGWQDLDWADGTRWAIVILLAAWLVLMLIWLPYLRATLDVLASPETQHPLPRRLVELIYMQAHWAFYRAAAVGILTGVLPDALYWGAAAGLGLTLLEAFLNPRVRARLGHIGEADALVWSMGQAFINALAFLVTRNLYLLALIQLVLEITVPHLRPMREPQRAAAPPLPTYAARHLYANKKTLRSKTAEFFGSLGKKCW
;
A
#
# COMPACT_ATOMS: atom_id res chain seq x y z
N MET A 1 -1.37 41.28 -9.46
CA MET A 1 -2.25 41.71 -8.35
C MET A 1 -3.63 41.08 -8.48
N GLU A 2 -4.26 41.10 -9.66
CA GLU A 2 -5.57 40.47 -9.94
C GLU A 2 -5.63 38.97 -9.59
N LEU A 3 -4.59 38.21 -9.92
CA LEU A 3 -4.49 36.78 -9.59
C LEU A 3 -4.57 36.50 -8.07
N PHE A 4 -4.01 37.40 -7.25
CA PHE A 4 -4.05 37.27 -5.80
C PHE A 4 -5.45 37.53 -5.24
N PHE A 5 -6.18 38.50 -5.80
CA PHE A 5 -7.57 38.76 -5.41
C PHE A 5 -8.49 37.61 -5.84
N ALA A 6 -8.34 37.10 -7.05
CA ALA A 6 -9.09 35.92 -7.51
C ALA A 6 -8.84 34.69 -6.62
N LEU A 7 -7.60 34.51 -6.14
CA LEU A 7 -7.27 33.46 -5.19
C LEU A 7 -8.00 33.66 -3.85
N LEU A 8 -8.05 34.89 -3.32
CA LEU A 8 -8.71 35.19 -2.04
C LEU A 8 -10.24 35.05 -2.10
N GLU A 9 -10.86 35.36 -3.23
CA GLU A 9 -12.31 35.27 -3.42
C GLU A 9 -12.82 33.82 -3.55
N ASN A 10 -11.93 32.86 -3.88
CA ASN A 10 -12.27 31.44 -4.03
C ASN A 10 -12.41 30.72 -2.67
N SER A 11 -13.42 31.09 -1.89
CA SER A 11 -13.70 30.51 -0.56
C SER A 11 -13.87 28.99 -0.57
N ARG A 12 -14.47 28.42 -1.63
CA ARG A 12 -14.63 26.96 -1.80
C ARG A 12 -13.27 26.26 -1.92
N GLY A 13 -12.38 26.79 -2.75
CA GLY A 13 -11.02 26.29 -2.93
C GLY A 13 -10.21 26.32 -1.63
N TRP A 14 -10.33 27.39 -0.84
CA TRP A 14 -9.65 27.49 0.45
C TRP A 14 -10.12 26.45 1.46
N ASN A 15 -11.42 26.16 1.54
CA ASN A 15 -11.93 25.11 2.43
C ASN A 15 -11.41 23.73 2.04
N ALA A 16 -11.38 23.42 0.74
CA ALA A 16 -10.83 22.17 0.23
C ALA A 16 -9.33 22.03 0.56
N VAL A 17 -8.54 23.09 0.35
CA VAL A 17 -7.11 23.10 0.65
C VAL A 17 -6.85 23.04 2.14
N ALA A 18 -7.59 23.77 2.97
CA ALA A 18 -7.47 23.70 4.41
C ALA A 18 -7.73 22.26 4.90
N LEU A 19 -8.78 21.60 4.40
CA LEU A 19 -9.06 20.21 4.73
C LEU A 19 -7.95 19.27 4.25
N ALA A 20 -7.39 19.49 3.05
CA ALA A 20 -6.27 18.71 2.53
C ALA A 20 -5.01 18.88 3.39
N LEU A 21 -4.68 20.11 3.82
CA LEU A 21 -3.55 20.39 4.69
C LEU A 21 -3.74 19.82 6.10
N VAL A 22 -4.95 19.85 6.64
CA VAL A 22 -5.28 19.20 7.92
C VAL A 22 -5.12 17.68 7.79
N SER A 23 -5.65 17.09 6.72
CA SER A 23 -5.50 15.65 6.43
C SER A 23 -4.02 15.26 6.34
N PHE A 24 -3.24 16.04 5.58
CA PHE A 24 -1.79 15.89 5.46
C PHE A 24 -1.07 15.97 6.80
N ALA A 25 -1.36 17.01 7.61
CA ALA A 25 -0.74 17.17 8.92
C ALA A 25 -1.09 16.01 9.87
N LEU A 26 -2.36 15.59 9.88
CA LEU A 26 -2.82 14.44 10.66
C LEU A 26 -2.08 13.16 10.26
N TYR A 27 -1.94 12.90 8.95
CA TYR A 27 -1.19 11.74 8.46
C TYR A 27 0.27 11.79 8.90
N VAL A 28 0.96 12.91 8.69
CA VAL A 28 2.38 13.06 9.03
C VAL A 28 2.60 12.90 10.53
N LEU A 29 1.76 13.52 11.36
CA LEU A 29 1.83 13.39 12.82
C LEU A 29 1.58 11.95 13.26
N ALA A 30 0.54 11.29 12.73
CA ALA A 30 0.22 9.91 13.06
C ALA A 30 1.34 8.95 12.63
N ALA A 31 1.92 9.13 11.45
CA ALA A 31 3.04 8.32 10.96
C ALA A 31 4.29 8.47 11.84
N ASN A 32 4.63 9.71 12.22
CA ASN A 32 5.76 9.99 13.10
C ASN A 32 5.54 9.44 14.52
N PHE A 33 4.34 9.61 15.06
CA PHE A 33 3.97 9.05 16.37
C PHE A 33 4.05 7.52 16.38
N ALA A 34 3.48 6.87 15.36
CA ALA A 34 3.50 5.41 15.23
C ALA A 34 4.93 4.87 15.04
N TRP A 35 5.80 5.61 14.34
CA TRP A 35 7.22 5.28 14.24
C TRP A 35 7.96 5.44 15.57
N GLY A 36 7.68 6.52 16.31
CA GLY A 36 8.23 6.76 17.63
C GLY A 36 7.91 5.65 18.62
N ILE A 37 6.66 5.18 18.64
CA ILE A 37 6.24 4.04 19.49
C ILE A 37 6.95 2.75 19.07
N ALA A 38 7.05 2.50 17.76
CA ALA A 38 7.67 1.28 17.24
C ALA A 38 9.16 1.22 17.61
N ASN A 39 9.88 2.34 17.53
CA ASN A 39 11.32 2.43 17.76
C ASN A 39 11.70 2.92 19.17
N ALA A 40 10.72 3.14 20.06
CA ALA A 40 11.01 3.55 21.42
C ALA A 40 11.91 2.51 22.11
N PRO A 41 12.91 2.95 22.92
CA PRO A 41 13.75 2.06 23.69
C PRO A 41 12.88 1.20 24.61
N ALA A 42 13.42 0.05 25.08
CA ALA A 42 12.74 -0.97 25.88
C ALA A 42 12.30 -0.54 27.30
N SER A 43 11.96 0.73 27.46
CA SER A 43 11.28 1.35 28.59
C SER A 43 9.95 0.65 28.91
N ALA A 44 9.54 0.74 30.18
CA ALA A 44 8.28 0.20 30.66
C ALA A 44 7.06 0.83 29.94
N THR A 45 7.15 2.10 29.59
CA THR A 45 6.10 2.83 28.85
C THR A 45 5.92 2.29 27.43
N ALA A 46 7.02 2.01 26.72
CA ALA A 46 6.95 1.41 25.38
C ALA A 46 6.31 0.01 25.42
N LYS A 47 6.63 -0.80 26.44
CA LYS A 47 5.99 -2.11 26.65
C LYS A 47 4.50 -1.96 26.87
N LEU A 48 4.08 -1.04 27.74
CA LEU A 48 2.67 -0.77 28.01
C LEU A 48 1.92 -0.35 26.74
N LEU A 49 2.46 0.60 25.98
CA LEU A 49 1.84 1.06 24.73
C LEU A 49 1.70 -0.07 23.70
N ARG A 50 2.73 -0.92 23.56
CA ARG A 50 2.65 -2.10 22.68
C ARG A 50 1.61 -3.11 23.14
N THR A 51 1.50 -3.36 24.44
CA THR A 51 0.46 -4.26 24.98
C THR A 51 -0.94 -3.70 24.79
N LEU A 52 -1.13 -2.39 24.96
CA LEU A 52 -2.41 -1.72 24.73
C LEU A 52 -2.78 -1.69 23.24
N ALA A 53 -1.80 -1.70 22.33
CA ALA A 53 -2.01 -1.72 20.89
C ALA A 53 -2.27 -3.12 20.31
N ALA A 54 -1.99 -4.19 21.06
CA ALA A 54 -2.15 -5.58 20.61
C ALA A 54 -3.59 -6.16 20.57
N PRO A 55 -4.61 -5.68 21.32
CA PRO A 55 -5.91 -6.35 21.35
C PRO A 55 -6.67 -6.16 20.03
N ARG A 56 -7.49 -7.17 19.67
CA ARG A 56 -8.32 -7.16 18.44
C ARG A 56 -9.18 -5.89 18.30
N GLY A 57 -9.62 -5.32 19.42
CA GLY A 57 -10.37 -4.05 19.43
C GLY A 57 -9.57 -2.87 18.87
N MET A 58 -8.26 -2.78 19.16
CA MET A 58 -7.41 -1.72 18.60
C MET A 58 -7.18 -1.87 17.11
N LEU A 59 -7.10 -3.12 16.60
CA LEU A 59 -7.03 -3.36 15.17
C LEU A 59 -8.31 -2.90 14.46
N ALA A 60 -9.49 -3.22 15.01
CA ALA A 60 -10.76 -2.77 14.46
C ALA A 60 -10.88 -1.24 14.49
N LEU A 61 -10.54 -0.62 15.62
CA LEU A 61 -10.53 0.84 15.75
C LEU A 61 -9.58 1.50 14.74
N TYR A 62 -8.38 0.94 14.56
CA TYR A 62 -7.42 1.42 13.57
C TYR A 62 -7.99 1.34 12.15
N GLU A 63 -8.58 0.21 11.76
CA GLU A 63 -9.18 0.06 10.43
C GLU A 63 -10.39 1.00 10.24
N SER A 64 -11.20 1.23 11.27
CA SER A 64 -12.31 2.20 11.22
C SER A 64 -11.82 3.64 11.07
N LEU A 65 -10.82 4.05 11.86
CA LEU A 65 -10.20 5.37 11.74
C LEU A 65 -9.57 5.56 10.37
N ARG A 66 -8.92 4.51 9.86
CA ARG A 66 -8.31 4.51 8.54
C ARG A 66 -9.35 4.66 7.44
N LEU A 67 -10.45 3.90 7.50
CA LEU A 67 -11.58 4.04 6.57
C LEU A 67 -12.14 5.46 6.59
N GLY A 68 -12.37 6.01 7.79
CA GLY A 68 -12.85 7.39 7.97
C GLY A 68 -11.90 8.43 7.42
N PHE A 69 -10.59 8.24 7.57
CA PHE A 69 -9.57 9.13 7.01
C PHE A 69 -9.57 9.08 5.47
N TYR A 70 -9.46 7.88 4.88
CA TYR A 70 -9.28 7.73 3.44
C TYR A 70 -10.55 7.96 2.62
N ILE A 71 -11.72 7.64 3.17
CA ILE A 71 -13.01 7.77 2.45
C ILE A 71 -13.85 8.90 3.03
N GLY A 72 -13.90 9.01 4.36
CA GLY A 72 -14.72 10.02 5.04
C GLY A 72 -14.29 11.45 4.73
N ILE A 73 -12.98 11.76 4.78
CA ILE A 73 -12.50 13.12 4.49
C ILE A 73 -12.85 13.54 3.04
N PRO A 74 -12.50 12.78 1.98
CA PRO A 74 -12.90 13.14 0.62
C PRO A 74 -14.41 13.22 0.44
N PHE A 75 -15.16 12.31 1.08
CA PHE A 75 -16.63 12.34 1.04
C PHE A 75 -17.20 13.61 1.65
N THR A 76 -16.69 14.07 2.81
CA THR A 76 -17.15 15.33 3.42
C THR A 76 -16.86 16.53 2.53
N ALA A 77 -15.70 16.57 1.89
CA ALA A 77 -15.35 17.64 0.94
C ALA A 77 -16.31 17.69 -0.25
N LEU A 78 -16.70 16.53 -0.79
CA LEU A 78 -17.70 16.41 -1.85
C LEU A 78 -19.09 16.79 -1.34
N TYR A 79 -19.49 16.32 -0.17
CA TYR A 79 -20.80 16.55 0.43
C TYR A 79 -21.06 18.04 0.67
N PHE A 80 -20.07 18.77 1.18
CA PHE A 80 -20.16 20.22 1.36
C PHE A 80 -19.90 21.03 0.08
N GLY A 81 -19.62 20.36 -1.05
CA GLY A 81 -19.31 21.00 -2.32
C GLY A 81 -18.02 21.82 -2.30
N TRP A 82 -17.05 21.48 -1.45
CA TRP A 82 -15.73 22.13 -1.46
C TRP A 82 -14.88 21.70 -2.65
N ILE A 83 -15.12 20.47 -3.14
CA ILE A 83 -14.52 19.93 -4.36
C ILE A 83 -15.60 19.48 -5.33
N ASP A 84 -15.34 19.62 -6.64
CA ASP A 84 -16.26 19.20 -7.69
C ASP A 84 -16.00 17.75 -8.12
N LEU A 85 -17.07 17.02 -8.48
CA LEU A 85 -16.98 15.64 -8.97
C LEU A 85 -16.03 15.50 -10.17
N ARG A 86 -15.98 16.52 -11.02
CA ARG A 86 -15.06 16.58 -12.17
C ARG A 86 -13.59 16.53 -11.75
N ALA A 87 -13.22 17.24 -10.69
CA ALA A 87 -11.84 17.31 -10.20
C ALA A 87 -11.36 15.97 -9.63
N VAL A 88 -12.30 15.18 -9.09
CA VAL A 88 -12.06 13.80 -8.63
C VAL A 88 -12.00 12.80 -9.79
N GLY A 89 -12.62 13.12 -10.94
CA GLY A 89 -12.72 12.25 -12.11
C GLY A 89 -14.02 11.44 -12.17
N LEU A 90 -15.08 11.92 -11.51
CA LEU A 90 -16.42 11.32 -11.43
C LEU A 90 -17.47 12.13 -12.23
N GLY A 91 -17.05 13.00 -13.16
CA GLY A 91 -17.97 13.84 -13.93
C GLY A 91 -18.73 13.05 -14.99
N TRP A 92 -20.06 13.02 -14.93
CA TRP A 92 -20.91 12.28 -15.87
C TRP A 92 -20.83 12.80 -17.33
N GLN A 93 -20.70 14.12 -17.49
CA GLN A 93 -20.72 14.77 -18.83
C GLN A 93 -19.42 14.60 -19.60
N ASP A 94 -18.28 14.45 -18.91
CA ASP A 94 -16.95 14.25 -19.52
C ASP A 94 -16.60 12.77 -19.66
N LEU A 95 -17.55 11.86 -19.35
CA LEU A 95 -17.35 10.42 -19.38
C LEU A 95 -17.49 9.88 -20.82
N ASP A 96 -16.66 10.38 -21.74
CA ASP A 96 -16.46 9.73 -23.04
C ASP A 96 -15.67 8.44 -22.80
N TRP A 97 -16.40 7.38 -22.48
CA TRP A 97 -15.82 6.07 -22.24
C TRP A 97 -15.03 5.57 -23.44
N ALA A 98 -15.42 5.90 -24.67
CA ALA A 98 -14.74 5.40 -25.84
C ALA A 98 -13.35 6.04 -25.99
N ASP A 99 -13.28 7.38 -25.97
CA ASP A 99 -12.00 8.08 -26.10
C ASP A 99 -11.14 7.90 -24.83
N GLY A 100 -11.74 8.00 -23.65
CA GLY A 100 -11.07 7.73 -22.38
C GLY A 100 -10.47 6.33 -22.31
N THR A 101 -11.19 5.30 -22.77
CA THR A 101 -10.68 3.92 -22.80
C THR A 101 -9.55 3.75 -23.80
N ARG A 102 -9.65 4.38 -24.99
CA ARG A 102 -8.57 4.36 -25.98
C ARG A 102 -7.26 4.87 -25.39
N TRP A 103 -7.30 6.05 -24.75
CA TRP A 103 -6.13 6.61 -24.10
C TRP A 103 -5.67 5.82 -22.89
N ALA A 104 -6.61 5.29 -22.08
CA ALA A 104 -6.28 4.43 -20.95
C ALA A 104 -5.49 3.19 -21.40
N ILE A 105 -5.87 2.55 -22.51
CA ILE A 105 -5.13 1.42 -23.08
C ILE A 105 -3.71 1.84 -23.49
N VAL A 106 -3.57 2.96 -24.22
CA VAL A 106 -2.25 3.46 -24.65
C VAL A 106 -1.35 3.74 -23.44
N ILE A 107 -1.87 4.43 -22.44
CA ILE A 107 -1.13 4.78 -21.22
C ILE A 107 -0.78 3.52 -20.42
N LEU A 108 -1.72 2.59 -20.26
CA LEU A 108 -1.49 1.32 -19.58
C LEU A 108 -0.38 0.52 -20.26
N LEU A 109 -0.44 0.36 -21.58
CA LEU A 109 0.57 -0.38 -22.34
C LEU A 109 1.93 0.30 -22.29
N ALA A 110 1.98 1.63 -22.44
CA ALA A 110 3.22 2.40 -22.36
C ALA A 110 3.84 2.31 -20.96
N ALA A 111 3.03 2.53 -19.91
CA ALA A 111 3.46 2.42 -18.53
C ALA A 111 3.94 1.01 -18.21
N TRP A 112 3.18 -0.01 -18.61
CA TRP A 112 3.55 -1.41 -18.42
C TRP A 112 4.86 -1.77 -19.14
N LEU A 113 5.06 -1.31 -20.38
CA LEU A 113 6.29 -1.55 -21.13
C LEU A 113 7.50 -0.89 -20.47
N VAL A 114 7.41 0.40 -20.15
CA VAL A 114 8.48 1.15 -19.45
C VAL A 114 8.81 0.46 -18.13
N LEU A 115 7.79 0.04 -17.41
CA LEU A 115 7.93 -0.64 -16.14
C LEU A 115 8.60 -2.00 -16.31
N MET A 116 8.22 -2.80 -17.31
CA MET A 116 8.93 -4.06 -17.62
C MET A 116 10.39 -3.81 -17.98
N LEU A 117 10.68 -2.77 -18.78
CA LEU A 117 12.05 -2.43 -19.18
C LEU A 117 12.93 -2.05 -18.00
N ILE A 118 12.40 -1.30 -17.02
CA ILE A 118 13.13 -0.89 -15.82
C ILE A 118 13.19 -2.03 -14.79
N TRP A 119 12.08 -2.73 -14.60
CA TRP A 119 11.88 -3.67 -13.51
C TRP A 119 12.55 -5.03 -13.77
N LEU A 120 12.63 -5.49 -15.01
CA LEU A 120 13.28 -6.78 -15.32
C LEU A 120 14.78 -6.80 -14.96
N PRO A 121 15.61 -5.84 -15.40
CA PRO A 121 17.01 -5.75 -14.97
C PRO A 121 17.13 -5.58 -13.45
N TYR A 122 16.24 -4.78 -12.86
CA TYR A 122 16.21 -4.56 -11.43
C TYR A 122 15.94 -5.85 -10.64
N LEU A 123 14.93 -6.64 -11.05
CA LEU A 123 14.63 -7.93 -10.48
C LEU A 123 15.82 -8.89 -10.59
N ARG A 124 16.49 -8.92 -11.76
CA ARG A 124 17.69 -9.73 -11.96
C ARG A 124 18.83 -9.34 -11.02
N ALA A 125 19.04 -8.03 -10.83
CA ALA A 125 20.06 -7.51 -9.92
C ALA A 125 19.72 -7.73 -8.44
N THR A 126 18.45 -7.98 -8.11
CA THR A 126 17.98 -8.14 -6.73
C THR A 126 17.46 -9.55 -6.43
N LEU A 127 17.80 -10.54 -7.25
CA LEU A 127 17.38 -11.94 -7.04
C LEU A 127 17.85 -12.50 -5.69
N ASP A 128 19.01 -12.06 -5.21
CA ASP A 128 19.58 -12.50 -3.94
C ASP A 128 18.98 -11.77 -2.72
N VAL A 129 18.20 -10.71 -2.94
CA VAL A 129 17.58 -9.91 -1.88
C VAL A 129 16.16 -10.43 -1.61
N LEU A 130 16.01 -11.06 -0.44
CA LEU A 130 14.71 -11.57 0.01
C LEU A 130 13.70 -10.44 0.18
N ALA A 131 12.50 -10.62 -0.38
CA ALA A 131 11.39 -9.68 -0.21
C ALA A 131 10.89 -9.65 1.25
N SER A 132 10.55 -8.45 1.74
CA SER A 132 9.98 -8.28 3.08
C SER A 132 8.58 -8.93 3.16
N PRO A 133 8.25 -9.72 4.21
CA PRO A 133 6.93 -10.32 4.39
C PRO A 133 5.79 -9.29 4.40
N GLU A 134 6.07 -8.04 4.80
CA GLU A 134 5.09 -6.96 4.84
C GLU A 134 4.56 -6.59 3.44
N THR A 135 5.29 -6.91 2.38
CA THR A 135 4.87 -6.66 0.99
C THR A 135 3.85 -7.69 0.47
N GLN A 136 3.65 -8.77 1.22
CA GLN A 136 2.85 -9.93 0.78
C GLN A 136 1.48 -9.92 1.46
N HIS A 137 0.64 -8.98 1.05
CA HIS A 137 -0.76 -8.96 1.48
C HIS A 137 -1.66 -9.82 0.58
N PRO A 138 -2.70 -10.46 1.14
CA PRO A 138 -3.69 -11.17 0.34
C PRO A 138 -4.44 -10.19 -0.57
N LEU A 139 -4.91 -10.67 -1.72
CA LEU A 139 -5.56 -9.84 -2.75
C LEU A 139 -6.67 -8.92 -2.21
N PRO A 140 -7.61 -9.37 -1.34
CA PRO A 140 -8.64 -8.49 -0.80
C PRO A 140 -8.07 -7.33 0.00
N ARG A 141 -7.00 -7.56 0.77
CA ARG A 141 -6.33 -6.47 1.49
C ARG A 141 -5.71 -5.50 0.50
N ARG A 142 -5.03 -5.97 -0.54
CA ARG A 142 -4.46 -5.11 -1.59
C ARG A 142 -5.51 -4.25 -2.30
N LEU A 143 -6.69 -4.82 -2.58
CA LEU A 143 -7.80 -4.06 -3.17
C LEU A 143 -8.25 -2.91 -2.27
N VAL A 144 -8.36 -3.15 -0.96
CA VAL A 144 -8.69 -2.09 0.01
C VAL A 144 -7.60 -1.01 0.05
N GLU A 145 -6.33 -1.42 0.07
CA GLU A 145 -5.19 -0.50 0.00
C GLU A 145 -5.22 0.37 -1.27
N LEU A 146 -5.52 -0.25 -2.42
CA LEU A 146 -5.65 0.46 -3.70
C LEU A 146 -6.78 1.49 -3.67
N ILE A 147 -7.95 1.12 -3.14
CA ILE A 147 -9.09 2.04 -3.00
C ILE A 147 -8.71 3.22 -2.11
N TYR A 148 -8.05 2.97 -0.98
CA TYR A 148 -7.58 4.03 -0.09
C TYR A 148 -6.58 4.97 -0.76
N MET A 149 -5.60 4.42 -1.49
CA MET A 149 -4.62 5.25 -2.21
C MET A 149 -5.28 6.08 -3.31
N GLN A 150 -6.20 5.49 -4.10
CA GLN A 150 -6.93 6.23 -5.14
C GLN A 150 -7.79 7.36 -4.56
N ALA A 151 -8.53 7.09 -3.48
CA ALA A 151 -9.33 8.09 -2.82
C ALA A 151 -8.48 9.25 -2.28
N HIS A 152 -7.34 8.94 -1.64
CA HIS A 152 -6.40 9.93 -1.11
C HIS A 152 -5.82 10.82 -2.21
N TRP A 153 -5.30 10.21 -3.28
CA TRP A 153 -4.68 10.95 -4.38
C TRP A 153 -5.69 11.78 -5.14
N ALA A 154 -6.88 11.23 -5.40
CA ALA A 154 -7.95 11.96 -6.06
C ALA A 154 -8.40 13.16 -5.22
N PHE A 155 -8.41 13.05 -3.89
CA PHE A 155 -8.71 14.15 -2.99
C PHE A 155 -7.66 15.25 -3.02
N TYR A 156 -6.37 14.95 -2.87
CA TYR A 156 -5.30 15.96 -2.93
C TYR A 156 -5.27 16.70 -4.26
N ARG A 157 -5.43 15.95 -5.35
CA ARG A 157 -5.59 16.54 -6.68
C ARG A 157 -6.84 17.41 -6.76
N ALA A 158 -8.00 16.94 -6.31
CA ALA A 158 -9.25 17.69 -6.42
C ALA A 158 -9.23 18.97 -5.59
N ALA A 159 -8.63 18.94 -4.39
CA ALA A 159 -8.43 20.12 -3.57
C ALA A 159 -7.51 21.14 -4.27
N ALA A 160 -6.40 20.69 -4.87
CA ALA A 160 -5.51 21.55 -5.62
C ALA A 160 -6.16 22.12 -6.90
N VAL A 161 -6.94 21.32 -7.63
CA VAL A 161 -7.75 21.81 -8.75
C VAL A 161 -8.75 22.86 -8.27
N GLY A 162 -9.44 22.61 -7.17
CA GLY A 162 -10.46 23.52 -6.62
C GLY A 162 -9.93 24.91 -6.32
N ILE A 163 -8.75 25.03 -5.70
CA ILE A 163 -8.14 26.34 -5.42
C ILE A 163 -7.58 27.04 -6.67
N LEU A 164 -7.06 26.28 -7.63
CA LEU A 164 -6.46 26.82 -8.85
C LEU A 164 -7.49 27.17 -9.92
N THR A 165 -8.70 26.63 -9.82
CA THR A 165 -9.81 26.92 -10.74
C THR A 165 -10.19 28.39 -10.64
N GLY A 166 -10.23 29.08 -11.78
CA GLY A 166 -10.45 30.53 -11.86
C GLY A 166 -9.20 31.38 -11.66
N VAL A 167 -8.08 30.76 -11.25
CA VAL A 167 -6.78 31.44 -11.02
C VAL A 167 -5.80 31.16 -12.15
N LEU A 168 -5.73 29.91 -12.61
CA LEU A 168 -4.87 29.46 -13.70
C LEU A 168 -5.70 28.92 -14.89
N PRO A 169 -5.26 29.12 -16.14
CA PRO A 169 -5.97 28.64 -17.33
C PRO A 169 -6.08 27.10 -17.37
N ASP A 170 -5.03 26.40 -16.94
CA ASP A 170 -4.97 24.93 -16.90
C ASP A 170 -4.99 24.39 -15.46
N ALA A 171 -6.00 24.77 -14.69
CA ALA A 171 -6.14 24.36 -13.28
C ALA A 171 -6.08 22.84 -13.08
N LEU A 172 -6.54 22.04 -14.05
CA LEU A 172 -6.45 20.57 -14.01
C LEU A 172 -5.01 20.06 -14.07
N TYR A 173 -4.18 20.65 -14.94
CA TYR A 173 -2.78 20.28 -15.09
C TYR A 173 -2.00 20.59 -13.82
N TRP A 174 -2.09 21.85 -13.38
CA TRP A 174 -1.38 22.32 -12.19
C TRP A 174 -1.92 21.68 -10.91
N GLY A 175 -3.23 21.41 -10.84
CA GLY A 175 -3.84 20.70 -9.72
C GLY A 175 -3.38 19.25 -9.60
N ALA A 176 -3.23 18.54 -10.73
CA ALA A 176 -2.64 17.19 -10.72
C ALA A 176 -1.17 17.21 -10.29
N ALA A 177 -0.37 18.16 -10.81
CA ALA A 177 1.02 18.31 -10.42
C ALA A 177 1.18 18.65 -8.93
N ALA A 178 0.39 19.60 -8.41
CA ALA A 178 0.40 19.98 -7.01
C ALA A 178 -0.08 18.84 -6.09
N GLY A 179 -1.14 18.12 -6.46
CA GLY A 179 -1.62 16.95 -5.71
C GLY A 179 -0.59 15.83 -5.64
N LEU A 180 0.15 15.58 -6.74
CA LEU A 180 1.28 14.65 -6.75
C LEU A 180 2.41 15.15 -5.84
N GLY A 181 2.76 16.43 -5.93
CA GLY A 181 3.77 17.06 -5.08
C GLY A 181 3.45 16.91 -3.58
N LEU A 182 2.19 17.13 -3.19
CA LEU A 182 1.73 16.94 -1.82
C LEU A 182 1.83 15.48 -1.37
N THR A 183 1.46 14.55 -2.24
CA THR A 183 1.59 13.10 -1.99
C THR A 183 3.05 12.69 -1.79
N LEU A 184 3.97 13.20 -2.61
CA LEU A 184 5.40 12.91 -2.49
C LEU A 184 5.99 13.53 -1.22
N LEU A 185 5.58 14.75 -0.88
CA LEU A 185 6.00 15.41 0.36
C LEU A 185 5.53 14.63 1.58
N GLU A 186 4.28 14.15 1.56
CA GLU A 186 3.72 13.32 2.64
C GLU A 186 4.53 12.03 2.82
N ALA A 187 4.85 11.35 1.71
CA ALA A 187 5.70 10.17 1.72
C ALA A 187 7.10 10.50 2.26
N PHE A 188 7.71 11.61 1.85
CA PHE A 188 9.04 12.01 2.31
C PHE A 188 9.08 12.36 3.82
N LEU A 189 8.01 12.97 4.34
CA LEU A 189 7.89 13.29 5.76
C LEU A 189 7.59 12.06 6.64
N ASN A 190 7.19 10.94 6.05
CA ASN A 190 6.99 9.69 6.77
C ASN A 190 8.34 9.01 7.12
N PRO A 191 8.68 8.84 8.41
CA PRO A 191 9.95 8.25 8.81
C PRO A 191 10.10 6.78 8.40
N ARG A 192 9.00 6.02 8.29
CA ARG A 192 9.05 4.63 7.80
C ARG A 192 9.50 4.59 6.35
N VAL A 193 8.98 5.50 5.54
CA VAL A 193 9.34 5.63 4.12
C VAL A 193 10.84 5.93 3.99
N ARG A 194 11.34 6.91 4.76
CA ARG A 194 12.78 7.25 4.76
C ARG A 194 13.67 6.09 5.20
N ALA A 195 13.28 5.35 6.24
CA ALA A 195 14.03 4.20 6.71
C ALA A 195 14.06 3.06 5.67
N ARG A 196 12.93 2.79 5.01
CA ARG A 196 12.82 1.76 3.96
C ARG A 196 13.64 2.09 2.72
N LEU A 197 13.75 3.37 2.35
CA LEU A 197 14.61 3.80 1.24
C LEU A 197 16.10 3.46 1.45
N GLY A 198 16.54 3.31 2.71
CA GLY A 198 17.90 2.87 3.03
C GLY A 198 18.15 1.38 2.81
N HIS A 199 17.10 0.58 2.55
CA HIS A 199 17.18 -0.88 2.46
C HIS A 199 16.61 -1.35 1.11
N ILE A 200 17.47 -1.88 0.23
CA ILE A 200 17.12 -2.23 -1.17
C ILE A 200 15.85 -3.10 -1.25
N GLY A 201 15.73 -4.14 -0.40
CA GLY A 201 14.56 -5.05 -0.42
C GLY A 201 13.26 -4.47 0.13
N GLU A 202 13.31 -3.33 0.85
CA GLU A 202 12.12 -2.65 1.38
C GLU A 202 11.73 -1.42 0.54
N ALA A 203 12.69 -0.84 -0.17
CA ALA A 203 12.50 0.29 -1.08
C ALA A 203 11.60 -0.08 -2.28
N ASP A 204 11.54 -1.36 -2.67
CA ASP A 204 10.80 -1.85 -3.83
C ASP A 204 9.34 -1.44 -3.84
N ALA A 205 8.62 -1.75 -2.76
CA ALA A 205 7.20 -1.46 -2.65
C ALA A 205 6.94 0.05 -2.68
N LEU A 206 7.88 0.84 -2.13
CA LEU A 206 7.77 2.27 -2.13
C LEU A 206 8.01 2.88 -3.51
N VAL A 207 9.08 2.47 -4.21
CA VAL A 207 9.38 2.91 -5.57
C VAL A 207 8.22 2.54 -6.50
N TRP A 208 7.66 1.35 -6.32
CA TRP A 208 6.46 0.91 -7.01
C TRP A 208 5.26 1.82 -6.76
N SER A 209 4.93 2.10 -5.49
CA SER A 209 3.83 3.00 -5.14
C SER A 209 4.02 4.43 -5.67
N MET A 210 5.25 4.95 -5.63
CA MET A 210 5.58 6.27 -6.20
C MET A 210 5.43 6.28 -7.73
N GLY A 211 5.87 5.22 -8.42
CA GLY A 211 5.66 5.05 -9.84
C GLY A 211 4.17 5.00 -10.21
N GLN A 212 3.37 4.26 -9.43
CA GLN A 212 1.92 4.24 -9.61
C GLN A 212 1.27 5.60 -9.39
N ALA A 213 1.71 6.38 -8.38
CA ALA A 213 1.20 7.73 -8.15
C ALA A 213 1.48 8.65 -9.34
N PHE A 214 2.69 8.57 -9.90
CA PHE A 214 3.09 9.32 -11.09
C PHE A 214 2.28 8.92 -12.34
N ILE A 215 2.15 7.61 -12.62
CA ILE A 215 1.35 7.09 -13.74
C ILE A 215 -0.12 7.53 -13.58
N ASN A 216 -0.68 7.47 -12.36
CA ASN A 216 -2.04 7.91 -12.12
C ASN A 216 -2.23 9.41 -12.33
N ALA A 217 -1.25 10.24 -11.95
CA ALA A 217 -1.30 11.67 -12.22
C ALA A 217 -1.33 11.95 -13.73
N LEU A 218 -0.46 11.30 -14.52
CA LEU A 218 -0.46 11.43 -15.98
C LEU A 218 -1.73 10.89 -16.62
N ALA A 219 -2.17 9.70 -16.20
CA ALA A 219 -3.38 9.07 -16.69
C ALA A 219 -4.62 9.92 -16.40
N PHE A 220 -4.65 10.64 -15.26
CA PHE A 220 -5.75 11.55 -14.95
C PHE A 220 -5.82 12.71 -15.93
N LEU A 221 -4.68 13.30 -16.30
CA LEU A 221 -4.65 14.45 -17.21
C LEU A 221 -5.33 14.14 -18.55
N VAL A 222 -5.18 12.90 -19.00
CA VAL A 222 -5.71 12.43 -20.29
C VAL A 222 -7.12 11.88 -20.15
N THR A 223 -7.37 10.98 -19.19
CA THR A 223 -8.64 10.24 -19.13
C THR A 223 -9.71 10.94 -18.30
N ARG A 224 -9.30 11.70 -17.27
CA ARG A 224 -10.19 12.38 -16.30
C ARG A 224 -11.28 11.47 -15.72
N ASN A 225 -11.04 10.16 -15.69
CA ASN A 225 -12.02 9.15 -15.31
C ASN A 225 -11.45 8.25 -14.20
N LEU A 226 -11.96 8.42 -12.99
CA LEU A 226 -11.47 7.73 -11.80
C LEU A 226 -11.56 6.19 -11.93
N TYR A 227 -12.59 5.68 -12.61
CA TYR A 227 -12.76 4.24 -12.80
C TYR A 227 -11.66 3.66 -13.69
N LEU A 228 -11.30 4.36 -14.76
CA LEU A 228 -10.18 3.96 -15.63
C LEU A 228 -8.84 4.04 -14.90
N LEU A 229 -8.63 5.05 -14.05
CA LEU A 229 -7.43 5.14 -13.20
C LEU A 229 -7.32 3.96 -12.23
N ALA A 230 -8.42 3.65 -11.53
CA ALA A 230 -8.46 2.52 -10.63
C ALA A 230 -8.21 1.19 -11.36
N LEU A 231 -8.76 1.02 -12.57
CA LEU A 231 -8.54 -0.15 -13.41
C LEU A 231 -7.08 -0.26 -13.87
N ILE A 232 -6.48 0.83 -14.36
CA ILE A 232 -5.06 0.88 -14.75
C ILE A 232 -4.19 0.46 -13.56
N GLN A 233 -4.41 1.06 -12.39
CA GLN A 233 -3.64 0.72 -11.20
C GLN A 233 -3.83 -0.74 -10.79
N LEU A 234 -5.06 -1.26 -10.84
CA LEU A 234 -5.35 -2.65 -10.51
C LEU A 234 -4.61 -3.62 -11.44
N VAL A 235 -4.63 -3.37 -12.74
CA VAL A 235 -3.93 -4.21 -13.72
C VAL A 235 -2.42 -4.17 -13.50
N LEU A 236 -1.85 -2.99 -13.24
CA LEU A 236 -0.42 -2.86 -12.90
C LEU A 236 -0.09 -3.62 -11.60
N GLU A 237 -0.94 -3.51 -10.58
CA GLU A 237 -0.76 -4.15 -9.27
C GLU A 237 -0.84 -5.69 -9.33
N ILE A 238 -1.62 -6.24 -10.26
CA ILE A 238 -1.70 -7.69 -10.45
C ILE A 238 -0.51 -8.22 -11.27
N THR A 239 -0.03 -7.45 -12.26
CA THR A 239 0.92 -7.96 -13.26
C THR A 239 2.38 -7.97 -12.81
N VAL A 240 2.82 -7.06 -11.93
CA VAL A 240 4.26 -6.86 -11.65
C VAL A 240 4.77 -7.36 -10.29
N PRO A 241 4.05 -7.16 -9.17
CA PRO A 241 4.56 -7.51 -7.83
C PRO A 241 4.77 -9.02 -7.59
N HIS A 242 4.32 -9.88 -8.51
CA HIS A 242 4.30 -11.33 -8.33
C HIS A 242 5.55 -12.01 -8.90
N LEU A 243 6.49 -11.24 -9.45
CA LEU A 243 7.68 -11.78 -10.12
C LEU A 243 8.82 -12.13 -9.17
N ARG A 244 8.78 -11.73 -7.89
CA ARG A 244 9.77 -12.21 -6.92
C ARG A 244 9.36 -13.57 -6.36
N PRO A 245 10.26 -14.56 -6.35
CA PRO A 245 9.98 -15.84 -5.72
C PRO A 245 9.59 -15.59 -4.26
N MET A 246 8.45 -16.14 -3.86
CA MET A 246 8.07 -16.15 -2.46
C MET A 246 9.18 -16.86 -1.69
N ARG A 247 9.55 -16.29 -0.54
CA ARG A 247 10.25 -17.07 0.48
C ARG A 247 9.31 -18.23 0.79
N GLU A 248 9.60 -19.41 0.26
CA GLU A 248 9.09 -20.62 0.88
C GLU A 248 9.56 -20.49 2.33
N PRO A 249 8.63 -20.39 3.31
CA PRO A 249 9.01 -20.13 4.69
C PRO A 249 10.03 -21.20 4.99
N GLN A 250 11.29 -20.78 5.07
CA GLN A 250 12.43 -21.68 5.21
C GLN A 250 12.07 -22.45 6.44
N ARG A 251 11.52 -23.67 6.25
CA ARG A 251 10.95 -24.50 7.30
C ARG A 251 12.10 -24.63 8.23
N ALA A 252 12.11 -23.82 9.30
CA ALA A 252 13.32 -23.40 9.99
C ALA A 252 14.18 -24.63 10.06
N ALA A 253 15.23 -24.71 9.22
CA ALA A 253 15.82 -25.99 8.84
C ALA A 253 16.07 -26.68 10.16
N ALA A 254 15.26 -27.71 10.47
CA ALA A 254 15.03 -28.11 11.85
C ALA A 254 16.42 -28.21 12.46
N PRO A 255 16.74 -27.39 13.49
CA PRO A 255 18.13 -27.14 13.88
C PRO A 255 18.80 -28.50 13.87
N PRO A 256 19.89 -28.67 13.08
CA PRO A 256 20.41 -29.98 12.74
C PRO A 256 20.41 -30.78 14.03
N LEU A 257 19.57 -31.84 14.09
CA LEU A 257 19.32 -32.56 15.33
C LEU A 257 20.69 -32.76 15.96
N PRO A 258 20.94 -32.29 17.20
CA PRO A 258 22.25 -32.39 17.81
C PRO A 258 22.70 -33.84 17.62
N THR A 259 23.89 -34.04 17.07
CA THR A 259 24.33 -35.34 16.53
C THR A 259 24.21 -36.48 17.57
N TYR A 260 24.15 -36.11 18.86
CA TYR A 260 23.82 -36.97 19.99
C TYR A 260 22.38 -37.49 20.05
N ALA A 261 21.37 -36.68 19.72
CA ALA A 261 19.95 -37.09 19.73
C ALA A 261 19.62 -38.06 18.58
N ALA A 262 20.26 -37.89 17.42
CA ALA A 262 20.12 -38.81 16.30
C ALA A 262 20.64 -40.22 16.64
N ARG A 263 21.72 -40.33 17.44
CA ARG A 263 22.26 -41.63 17.86
C ARG A 263 21.32 -42.41 18.78
N HIS A 264 20.64 -41.74 19.71
CA HIS A 264 19.68 -42.39 20.61
C HIS A 264 18.35 -42.76 19.92
N LEU A 265 17.88 -41.96 18.97
CA LEU A 265 16.67 -42.26 18.21
C LEU A 265 16.84 -43.46 17.26
N TYR A 266 18.03 -43.68 16.71
CA TYR A 266 18.33 -44.90 15.93
C TYR A 266 18.61 -46.13 16.79
N ALA A 267 19.17 -45.97 18.00
CA ALA A 267 19.33 -47.07 18.94
C ALA A 267 17.97 -47.60 19.44
N ASN A 268 16.99 -46.73 19.68
CA ASN A 268 15.70 -47.14 20.24
C ASN A 268 14.72 -47.73 19.20
N LYS A 269 14.87 -47.42 17.92
CA LYS A 269 14.05 -48.04 16.85
C LYS A 269 14.33 -49.54 16.67
N LYS A 270 15.55 -50.03 16.98
CA LYS A 270 15.85 -51.47 16.96
C LYS A 270 15.16 -52.21 18.11
N THR A 271 15.10 -51.63 19.31
CA THR A 271 14.39 -52.20 20.47
C THR A 271 12.86 -52.18 20.34
N LEU A 272 12.29 -51.19 19.64
CA LEU A 272 10.84 -51.15 19.39
C LEU A 272 10.38 -52.14 18.30
N ARG A 273 11.23 -52.45 17.31
CA ARG A 273 10.94 -53.52 16.33
C ARG A 273 11.03 -54.93 16.92
N SER A 274 11.88 -55.18 17.92
CA SER A 274 11.92 -56.50 18.57
C SER A 274 10.70 -56.72 19.48
N LYS A 275 10.26 -55.70 20.23
CA LYS A 275 9.08 -55.82 21.11
C LYS A 275 7.75 -55.93 20.34
N THR A 276 7.64 -55.34 19.15
CA THR A 276 6.43 -55.51 18.31
C THR A 276 6.36 -56.89 17.66
N ALA A 277 7.49 -57.55 17.38
CA ALA A 277 7.51 -58.93 16.91
C ALA A 277 7.10 -59.94 18.01
N GLU A 278 7.50 -59.73 19.27
CA GLU A 278 7.05 -60.56 20.40
C GLU A 278 5.55 -60.39 20.71
N PHE A 279 5.02 -59.17 20.60
CA PHE A 279 3.61 -58.91 20.89
C PHE A 279 2.66 -59.59 19.88
N PHE A 280 3.02 -59.61 18.58
CA PHE A 280 2.23 -60.30 17.56
C PHE A 280 2.43 -61.83 17.56
N GLY A 281 3.57 -62.34 18.01
CA GLY A 281 3.78 -63.79 18.20
C GLY A 281 2.96 -64.40 19.35
N SER A 282 2.61 -63.60 20.35
CA SER A 282 1.83 -64.04 21.53
C SER A 282 0.31 -64.10 21.29
N LEU A 283 -0.22 -63.39 20.28
CA LEU A 283 -1.66 -63.32 19.99
C LEU A 283 -2.17 -64.46 19.09
N GLY A 284 -1.28 -65.25 18.49
CA GLY A 284 -1.63 -66.35 17.58
C GLY A 284 -1.86 -67.73 18.22
N LYS A 285 -1.84 -67.86 19.56
CA LYS A 285 -1.92 -69.17 20.26
C LYS A 285 -3.16 -69.39 21.15
N LYS A 286 -4.13 -68.47 21.14
CA LYS A 286 -5.39 -68.63 21.90
C LYS A 286 -6.59 -68.17 21.08
N CYS A 287 -6.91 -68.96 20.06
CA CYS A 287 -8.24 -69.08 19.47
C CYS A 287 -8.26 -70.38 18.66
N TRP A 288 -8.33 -71.49 19.39
CA TRP A 288 -9.20 -72.62 19.10
C TRP A 288 -10.08 -72.78 20.34
#